data_AF-A0A7C3KFQ0-F1
#
_entry.id   AF-A0A7C3KFQ0-F1
#
_cell.length_a   1.000
_cell.length_b   1.000
_cell.length_c   1.000
_cell.angle_alpha   90.00
_cell.angle_beta   90.00
_cell.angle_gamma   90.00
#
_symmetry.space_group_name_H-M   'P 1'
#
loop_
_entity.id
_entity.type
_entity.pdbx_description
1 polymer ?
#
loop_
_entity_poly.entity_id
_entity_poly.type
_entity_poly.pdbx_seq_one_letter_code
_entity_poly.pdbx_strand_id
1 'polypeptide(L)'
;MATPTANLERERLLQLAEEYRTKGYEISFQPNSENLPDFLRNYRPDLIAQREGEAVIIEVKSRNSLNSASGQYLQNLAQSVEQHPGWRFELVMINPEDADYFLKAKSSLQQPEIETGLQVARQLAVQHPEVAILYSWSLVEAILRLVVEHEGLSLQRLDPLYLVKQLVTEGIISRPQYQLLMDALSLRNVIAHGFKVSQITQETVNGLIDGAEQLLRIIDPIAEAD
;
A
#
# COMPACT_ATOMS: atom_id res chain seq x y z
N MET A 1 -12.69 -26.89 1.21
CA MET A 1 -12.92 -25.59 1.89
C MET A 1 -11.82 -24.65 1.43
N ALA A 2 -12.14 -23.43 0.98
CA ALA A 2 -11.13 -22.45 0.61
C ALA A 2 -10.38 -21.98 1.85
N THR A 3 -9.06 -21.81 1.77
CA THR A 3 -8.27 -21.24 2.87
C THR A 3 -8.64 -19.76 3.05
N PRO A 4 -8.54 -19.20 4.27
CA PRO A 4 -8.82 -17.78 4.51
C PRO A 4 -8.05 -16.86 3.55
N THR A 5 -6.82 -17.24 3.22
CA THR A 5 -5.97 -16.51 2.28
C THR A 5 -6.49 -16.54 0.84
N ALA A 6 -7.05 -17.67 0.38
CA ALA A 6 -7.64 -17.76 -0.95
C ALA A 6 -8.92 -16.92 -1.08
N ASN A 7 -9.69 -16.79 0.01
CA ASN A 7 -10.84 -15.89 0.03
C ASN A 7 -10.39 -14.43 -0.11
N LEU A 8 -9.29 -14.06 0.54
CA LEU A 8 -8.76 -12.71 0.48
C LEU A 8 -8.17 -12.35 -0.89
N GLU A 9 -7.44 -13.28 -1.52
CA GLU A 9 -6.96 -13.13 -2.90
C GLU A 9 -8.14 -12.88 -3.83
N ARG A 10 -9.23 -13.63 -3.65
CA ARG A 10 -10.46 -13.48 -4.43
C ARG A 10 -11.15 -12.13 -4.19
N GLU A 11 -11.27 -11.67 -2.95
CA GLU A 11 -11.86 -10.37 -2.63
C GLU A 11 -11.08 -9.22 -3.26
N ARG A 12 -9.74 -9.25 -3.16
CA ARG A 12 -8.89 -8.23 -3.79
C ARG A 12 -8.99 -8.28 -5.31
N LEU A 13 -9.08 -9.47 -5.91
CA LEU A 13 -9.28 -9.64 -7.34
C LEU A 13 -10.62 -9.02 -7.82
N LEU A 14 -11.68 -9.16 -7.03
CA LEU A 14 -12.98 -8.54 -7.33
C LEU A 14 -12.94 -7.00 -7.23
N GLN A 15 -12.23 -6.45 -6.24
CA GLN A 15 -12.04 -5.00 -6.13
C GLN A 15 -11.26 -4.44 -7.32
N LEU A 16 -10.14 -5.08 -7.68
CA LEU A 16 -9.33 -4.68 -8.83
C LEU A 16 -10.14 -4.72 -10.13
N ALA A 17 -10.96 -5.76 -10.33
CA ALA A 17 -11.85 -5.82 -11.48
C ALA A 17 -12.77 -4.59 -11.58
N GLU A 18 -13.32 -4.11 -10.46
CA GLU A 18 -14.16 -2.92 -10.45
C GLU A 18 -13.36 -1.63 -10.68
N GLU A 19 -12.17 -1.52 -10.09
CA GLU A 19 -11.23 -0.42 -10.37
C GLU A 19 -10.86 -0.34 -11.86
N TYR A 20 -10.70 -1.47 -12.54
CA TYR A 20 -10.40 -1.49 -13.97
C TYR A 20 -11.64 -1.24 -14.84
N ARG A 21 -12.84 -1.71 -14.44
CA ARG A 21 -14.09 -1.37 -15.14
C ARG A 21 -14.36 0.13 -15.14
N THR A 22 -14.19 0.78 -14.00
CA THR A 22 -14.37 2.24 -13.90
C THR A 22 -13.38 3.03 -14.76
N LYS A 23 -12.21 2.45 -15.05
CA LYS A 23 -11.21 2.98 -16.01
C LYS A 23 -11.49 2.64 -17.47
N GLY A 24 -12.63 2.00 -17.77
CA GLY A 24 -13.08 1.65 -19.12
C GLY A 24 -12.49 0.36 -19.68
N TYR A 25 -12.03 -0.56 -18.82
CA TYR A 25 -11.55 -1.87 -19.25
C TYR A 25 -12.66 -2.92 -19.23
N GLU A 26 -12.64 -3.81 -20.22
CA GLU A 26 -13.37 -5.07 -20.22
C GLU A 26 -12.62 -6.11 -19.40
N ILE A 27 -13.35 -6.86 -18.57
CA ILE A 27 -12.76 -7.76 -17.57
C ILE A 27 -13.08 -9.21 -17.87
N SER A 28 -12.04 -10.05 -17.84
CA SER A 28 -12.14 -11.50 -17.93
C SER A 28 -11.47 -12.18 -16.75
N PHE A 29 -12.25 -12.91 -15.94
CA PHE A 29 -11.75 -13.70 -14.81
C PHE A 29 -11.38 -15.09 -15.27
N GLN A 30 -10.20 -15.57 -14.86
CA GLN A 30 -9.71 -16.93 -15.15
C GLN A 30 -10.04 -17.39 -16.59
N PRO A 31 -9.64 -16.61 -17.62
CA PRO A 31 -10.00 -16.89 -18.99
C PRO A 31 -9.57 -18.29 -19.41
N ASN A 32 -10.46 -18.96 -20.15
CA ASN A 32 -10.12 -20.23 -20.78
C ASN A 32 -9.03 -20.01 -21.84
N SER A 33 -8.15 -21.00 -21.99
CA SER A 33 -7.05 -20.98 -22.96
C SER A 33 -7.49 -20.75 -24.41
N GLU A 34 -8.74 -21.08 -24.74
CA GLU A 34 -9.32 -20.88 -26.08
C GLU A 34 -9.62 -19.41 -26.39
N ASN A 35 -9.85 -18.59 -25.35
CA ASN A 35 -10.13 -17.15 -25.47
C ASN A 35 -8.87 -16.30 -25.26
N LEU A 36 -7.70 -16.96 -25.11
CA LEU A 36 -6.42 -16.31 -24.90
C LEU A 36 -5.62 -16.24 -26.19
N PRO A 37 -4.84 -15.16 -26.39
CA PRO A 37 -3.81 -15.12 -27.42
C PRO A 37 -2.84 -16.29 -27.32
N ASP A 38 -2.21 -16.65 -28.43
CA ASP A 38 -1.32 -17.82 -28.53
C ASP A 38 -0.20 -17.83 -27.49
N PHE A 39 0.39 -16.67 -27.19
CA PHE A 39 1.46 -16.54 -26.20
C PHE A 39 1.00 -16.75 -24.74
N LEU A 40 -0.32 -16.75 -24.49
CA LEU A 40 -0.94 -16.96 -23.19
C LEU A 40 -1.65 -18.30 -23.03
N ARG A 41 -1.76 -19.12 -24.09
CA ARG A 41 -2.53 -20.39 -24.06
C ARG A 41 -2.09 -21.37 -22.97
N ASN A 42 -0.82 -21.31 -22.57
CA ASN A 42 -0.25 -22.19 -21.54
C ASN A 42 -0.38 -21.62 -20.11
N TYR A 43 -0.99 -20.45 -19.96
CA TYR A 43 -1.16 -19.77 -18.69
C TYR A 43 -2.65 -19.73 -18.30
N ARG A 44 -2.91 -19.57 -17.00
CA ARG A 44 -4.25 -19.39 -16.45
C ARG A 44 -4.24 -18.18 -15.53
N PRO A 45 -4.20 -16.96 -16.11
CA PRO A 45 -4.15 -15.76 -15.30
C PRO A 45 -5.41 -15.59 -14.45
N ASP A 46 -5.26 -15.01 -13.27
CA ASP A 46 -6.40 -14.76 -12.38
C ASP A 46 -7.40 -13.77 -13.02
N LEU A 47 -6.87 -12.72 -13.66
CA LEU A 47 -7.66 -11.64 -14.27
C LEU A 47 -6.95 -11.06 -15.49
N ILE A 48 -7.70 -10.77 -16.55
CA ILE A 48 -7.25 -9.95 -17.67
C ILE A 48 -8.20 -8.75 -17.80
N ALA A 49 -7.63 -7.55 -17.88
CA ALA A 49 -8.33 -6.32 -18.19
C ALA A 49 -7.89 -5.82 -19.57
N GLN A 50 -8.84 -5.55 -20.47
CA GLN A 50 -8.54 -5.10 -21.85
C GLN A 50 -9.25 -3.78 -22.17
N ARG A 51 -8.56 -2.91 -22.89
CA ARG A 51 -9.08 -1.64 -23.43
C ARG A 51 -8.36 -1.38 -24.75
N GLU A 52 -8.92 -0.54 -25.63
CA GLU A 52 -8.38 -0.30 -26.98
C GLU A 52 -6.84 -0.17 -27.04
N GLY A 53 -6.17 -1.20 -27.58
CA GLY A 53 -4.70 -1.23 -27.74
C GLY A 53 -3.88 -1.54 -26.47
N GLU A 54 -4.54 -1.79 -25.33
CA GLU A 54 -3.91 -2.05 -24.03
C GLU A 54 -4.56 -3.24 -23.31
N ALA A 55 -3.74 -4.16 -22.81
CA ALA A 55 -4.18 -5.30 -22.03
C ALA A 55 -3.29 -5.49 -20.79
N VAL A 56 -3.92 -5.76 -19.66
CA VAL A 56 -3.26 -5.94 -18.37
C VAL A 56 -3.59 -7.34 -17.86
N ILE A 57 -2.55 -8.12 -17.58
CA ILE A 57 -2.68 -9.40 -16.89
C ILE A 57 -2.40 -9.17 -15.41
N ILE A 58 -3.33 -9.56 -14.56
CA ILE A 58 -3.27 -9.32 -13.12
C ILE A 58 -3.25 -10.66 -12.39
N GLU A 59 -2.23 -10.86 -11.57
CA GLU A 59 -2.10 -11.99 -10.65
C GLU A 59 -2.19 -11.47 -9.21
N VAL A 60 -3.07 -12.04 -8.41
CA VAL A 60 -3.18 -11.70 -6.99
C VAL A 60 -2.59 -12.84 -6.18
N LYS A 61 -1.57 -12.55 -5.37
CA LYS A 61 -0.88 -13.55 -4.56
C LYS A 61 -0.67 -13.06 -3.15
N SER A 62 -0.70 -13.96 -2.19
CA SER A 62 -0.34 -13.71 -0.81
C SER A 62 1.05 -14.26 -0.51
N ARG A 63 1.64 -13.80 0.59
CA ARG A 63 2.91 -14.38 1.07
C ARG A 63 2.82 -15.89 1.30
N ASN A 64 1.64 -16.39 1.68
CA ASN A 64 1.41 -17.80 1.97
C ASN A 64 1.16 -18.64 0.70
N SER A 65 0.72 -18.03 -0.41
CA SER A 65 0.52 -18.72 -1.70
C SER A 65 1.75 -18.65 -2.63
N LEU A 66 2.73 -17.82 -2.29
CA LEU A 66 4.03 -17.80 -2.95
C LEU A 66 4.91 -18.97 -2.50
N ASN A 67 5.19 -19.88 -3.42
CA ASN A 67 6.14 -20.96 -3.29
C ASN A 67 7.04 -20.99 -4.54
N SER A 68 8.04 -21.87 -4.58
CA SER A 68 8.99 -21.93 -5.71
C SER A 68 8.30 -22.19 -7.05
N ALA A 69 7.22 -22.97 -7.07
CA ALA A 69 6.48 -23.28 -8.30
C ALA A 69 5.64 -22.08 -8.79
N SER A 70 4.93 -21.39 -7.89
CA SER A 70 4.19 -20.18 -8.25
C SER A 70 5.15 -19.04 -8.61
N GLY A 71 6.32 -18.92 -7.97
CA GLY A 71 7.35 -17.98 -8.36
C GLY A 71 7.86 -18.18 -9.78
N GLN A 72 8.16 -19.43 -10.17
CA GLN A 72 8.60 -19.75 -11.54
C GLN A 72 7.51 -19.46 -12.57
N TYR A 73 6.25 -19.78 -12.25
CA TYR A 73 5.10 -19.46 -13.09
C TYR A 73 4.99 -17.95 -13.33
N LEU A 74 5.04 -17.13 -12.28
CA LEU A 74 4.94 -15.67 -12.37
C LEU A 74 6.09 -15.07 -13.19
N GLN A 75 7.30 -15.59 -13.01
CA GLN A 75 8.46 -15.15 -13.79
C GLN A 75 8.31 -15.46 -15.28
N ASN A 76 7.88 -16.68 -15.63
CA ASN A 76 7.67 -17.08 -17.02
C ASN A 76 6.54 -16.27 -17.67
N LEU A 77 5.45 -16.02 -16.92
CA LEU A 77 4.34 -15.20 -17.39
C LEU A 77 4.79 -13.77 -17.67
N ALA A 78 5.51 -13.13 -16.74
CA ALA A 78 6.04 -11.78 -16.92
C ALA A 78 6.92 -11.68 -18.18
N GLN A 79 7.86 -12.63 -18.36
CA GLN A 79 8.73 -12.67 -19.54
C GLN A 79 7.95 -12.85 -20.86
N SER A 80 6.90 -13.67 -20.84
CA SER A 80 6.04 -13.85 -22.02
C SER A 80 5.31 -12.56 -22.38
N VAL A 81 4.78 -11.86 -21.37
CA VAL A 81 4.01 -10.62 -21.54
C VAL A 81 4.89 -9.47 -22.02
N GLU A 82 6.10 -9.29 -21.47
CA GLU A 82 7.03 -8.22 -21.85
C GLU A 82 7.41 -8.24 -23.35
N GLN A 83 7.34 -9.40 -24.01
CA GLN A 83 7.65 -9.54 -25.43
C GLN A 83 6.53 -9.04 -26.36
N HIS A 84 5.36 -8.66 -25.81
CA HIS A 84 4.16 -8.35 -26.58
C HIS A 84 3.72 -6.89 -26.35
N PRO A 85 3.92 -6.00 -27.33
CA PRO A 85 3.50 -4.60 -27.23
C PRO A 85 2.00 -4.47 -26.94
N GLY A 86 1.65 -3.48 -26.11
CA GLY A 86 0.27 -3.27 -25.66
C GLY A 86 -0.15 -4.21 -24.51
N TRP A 87 0.71 -5.13 -24.06
CA TRP A 87 0.46 -5.97 -22.90
C TRP A 87 1.36 -5.60 -21.73
N ARG A 88 0.82 -5.64 -20.51
CA ARG A 88 1.62 -5.53 -19.28
C ARG A 88 1.17 -6.51 -18.22
N PHE A 89 2.09 -6.87 -17.33
CA PHE A 89 1.87 -7.80 -16.23
C PHE A 89 1.90 -7.06 -14.89
N GLU A 90 0.87 -7.26 -14.06
CA GLU A 90 0.74 -6.68 -12.72
C GLU A 90 0.60 -7.79 -11.67
N LEU A 91 1.61 -7.90 -10.79
CA LEU A 91 1.53 -8.75 -9.60
C LEU A 91 1.06 -7.95 -8.39
N VAL A 92 -0.12 -8.28 -7.88
CA VAL A 92 -0.67 -7.67 -6.67
C VAL A 92 -0.45 -8.61 -5.49
N MET A 93 0.44 -8.19 -4.58
CA MET A 93 0.68 -8.88 -3.32
C MET A 93 -0.34 -8.45 -2.28
N ILE A 94 -1.02 -9.43 -1.68
CA ILE A 94 -1.81 -9.24 -0.47
C ILE A 94 -1.03 -9.72 0.75
N ASN A 95 -1.08 -8.94 1.81
CA ASN A 95 -0.63 -9.41 3.12
C ASN A 95 -1.88 -9.88 3.89
N PRO A 96 -1.97 -11.16 4.30
CA PRO A 96 -3.13 -11.66 5.03
C PRO A 96 -3.37 -10.91 6.34
N GLU A 97 -2.30 -10.38 6.95
CA GLU A 97 -2.36 -9.58 8.16
C GLU A 97 -3.10 -8.25 7.93
N ASP A 98 -2.92 -7.62 6.76
CA ASP A 98 -3.55 -6.34 6.42
C ASP A 98 -5.09 -6.46 6.36
N ALA A 99 -5.59 -7.61 5.90
CA ALA A 99 -7.01 -7.86 5.70
C ALA A 99 -7.84 -8.03 6.98
N ASP A 100 -7.24 -8.63 8.01
CA ASP A 100 -7.90 -8.77 9.30
C ASP A 100 -8.13 -7.40 9.97
N TYR A 101 -7.29 -6.41 9.66
CA TYR A 101 -7.50 -5.03 10.10
C TYR A 101 -8.68 -4.39 9.36
N PHE A 102 -8.80 -4.59 8.04
CA PHE A 102 -9.91 -4.05 7.24
C PHE A 102 -11.28 -4.54 7.73
N LEU A 103 -11.40 -5.81 8.08
CA LEU A 103 -12.67 -6.37 8.58
C LEU A 103 -13.09 -5.78 9.94
N LYS A 104 -12.14 -5.23 10.70
CA LYS A 104 -12.38 -4.62 12.02
C LYS A 104 -12.45 -3.10 11.98
N ALA A 105 -11.92 -2.47 10.93
CA ALA A 105 -11.90 -1.02 10.78
C ALA A 105 -13.25 -0.51 10.23
N LYS A 106 -13.82 0.51 10.88
CA LYS A 106 -15.02 1.20 10.35
C LYS A 106 -14.66 2.20 9.24
N SER A 107 -13.56 2.93 9.41
CA SER A 107 -13.04 3.96 8.50
C SER A 107 -11.60 4.33 8.89
N SER A 108 -10.87 5.00 8.00
CA SER A 108 -9.58 5.63 8.35
C SER A 108 -9.81 6.92 9.15
N LEU A 109 -8.84 7.29 9.98
CA LEU A 109 -8.83 8.59 10.67
C LEU A 109 -8.83 9.73 9.66
N GLN A 110 -9.63 10.76 9.96
CA GLN A 110 -9.75 11.99 9.20
C GLN A 110 -8.82 13.07 9.78
N GLN A 111 -8.58 14.13 9.01
CA GLN A 111 -7.65 15.21 9.37
C GLN A 111 -7.83 15.76 10.79
N PRO A 112 -9.04 16.12 11.28
CA PRO A 112 -9.20 16.66 12.64
C PRO A 112 -8.81 15.65 13.75
N GLU A 113 -9.06 14.36 13.50
CA GLU A 113 -8.70 13.28 14.43
C GLU A 113 -7.19 13.07 14.46
N ILE A 114 -6.54 13.20 13.30
CA ILE A 114 -5.09 13.12 13.14
C ILE A 114 -4.41 14.28 13.88
N GLU A 115 -4.86 15.53 13.66
CA GLU A 115 -4.31 16.72 14.33
C GLU A 115 -4.40 16.60 15.85
N THR A 116 -5.57 16.19 16.35
CA THR A 116 -5.76 15.93 17.79
C THR A 116 -4.81 14.82 18.28
N GLY A 117 -4.66 13.74 17.51
CA GLY A 117 -3.76 12.65 17.82
C GLY A 117 -2.29 13.07 17.88
N LEU A 118 -1.84 13.95 16.97
CA LEU A 118 -0.47 14.46 16.93
C LEU A 118 -0.18 15.32 18.17
N GLN A 119 -1.14 16.14 18.63
CA GLN A 119 -1.01 16.87 19.89
C GLN A 119 -0.86 15.94 21.10
N VAL A 120 -1.66 14.87 21.16
CA VAL A 120 -1.54 13.84 22.21
C VAL A 120 -0.19 13.13 22.14
N ALA A 121 0.29 12.81 20.93
CA ALA A 121 1.61 12.19 20.75
C ALA A 121 2.75 13.08 21.26
N ARG A 122 2.67 14.41 21.05
CA ARG A 122 3.65 15.35 21.63
C ARG A 122 3.66 15.32 23.16
N GLN A 123 2.50 15.21 23.79
CA GLN A 123 2.41 15.09 25.25
C GLN A 123 3.02 13.77 25.75
N LEU A 124 2.74 12.67 25.05
CA LEU A 124 3.30 11.35 25.37
C LEU A 124 4.82 11.32 25.22
N ALA A 125 5.38 12.05 24.24
CA ALA A 125 6.82 12.09 23.97
C ALA A 125 7.66 12.57 25.16
N VAL A 126 7.07 13.33 26.09
CA VAL A 126 7.75 13.86 27.28
C VAL A 126 8.12 12.75 28.26
N GLN A 127 7.24 11.76 28.44
CA GLN A 127 7.40 10.73 29.48
C GLN A 127 7.59 9.33 28.91
N HIS A 128 7.01 9.08 27.74
CA HIS A 128 6.91 7.76 27.11
C HIS A 128 7.18 7.87 25.60
N PRO A 129 8.43 8.19 25.19
CA PRO A 129 8.76 8.39 23.80
C PRO A 129 8.53 7.14 22.92
N GLU A 130 8.66 5.94 23.48
CA GLU A 130 8.35 4.67 22.78
C GLU A 130 6.87 4.57 22.40
N VAL A 131 6.00 4.92 23.34
CA VAL A 131 4.54 4.93 23.14
C VAL A 131 4.17 6.00 22.12
N ALA A 132 4.82 7.16 22.23
CA ALA A 132 4.61 8.25 21.29
C ALA A 132 5.03 7.86 19.86
N ILE A 133 6.14 7.15 19.66
CA ILE A 133 6.54 6.63 18.34
C ILE A 133 5.47 5.70 17.76
N LEU A 134 4.97 4.74 18.54
CA LEU A 134 3.93 3.82 18.06
C LEU A 134 2.67 4.56 17.65
N TYR A 135 2.25 5.54 18.47
CA TYR A 135 1.05 6.31 18.19
C TYR A 135 1.24 7.24 16.98
N SER A 136 2.33 8.02 16.95
CA SER A 136 2.71 8.86 15.81
C SER A 136 2.78 8.07 14.50
N TRP A 137 3.33 6.85 14.52
CA TRP A 137 3.38 6.02 13.33
C TRP A 137 1.98 5.63 12.83
N SER A 138 1.04 5.29 13.72
CA SER A 138 -0.34 5.01 13.30
C SER A 138 -1.04 6.20 12.65
N LEU A 139 -0.71 7.42 13.09
CA LEU A 139 -1.20 8.67 12.51
C LEU A 139 -0.54 8.94 11.16
N VAL A 140 0.77 8.71 11.04
CA VAL A 140 1.50 8.79 9.76
C VAL A 140 0.88 7.86 8.72
N GLU A 141 0.55 6.62 9.07
CA GLU A 141 -0.13 5.71 8.14
C GLU A 141 -1.49 6.25 7.65
N ALA A 142 -2.25 6.91 8.53
CA ALA A 142 -3.50 7.56 8.14
C ALA A 142 -3.25 8.75 7.20
N ILE A 143 -2.24 9.57 7.50
CA ILE A 143 -1.84 10.70 6.65
C ILE A 143 -1.41 10.20 5.26
N LEU A 144 -0.60 9.14 5.18
CA LEU A 144 -0.15 8.58 3.89
C LEU A 144 -1.34 8.13 3.04
N ARG A 145 -2.38 7.54 3.65
CA ARG A 145 -3.62 7.17 2.93
C ARG A 145 -4.36 8.41 2.42
N LEU A 146 -4.50 9.45 3.25
CA LEU A 146 -5.13 10.71 2.84
C LEU A 146 -4.36 11.41 1.71
N VAL A 147 -3.03 11.44 1.76
CA VAL A 147 -2.20 12.04 0.71
C VAL A 147 -2.36 11.27 -0.61
N VAL A 148 -2.32 9.92 -0.57
CA VAL A 148 -2.54 9.11 -1.78
C VAL A 148 -3.93 9.35 -2.38
N GLU A 149 -4.96 9.44 -1.54
CA GLU A 149 -6.33 9.75 -1.99
C GLU A 149 -6.45 11.15 -2.58
N HIS A 150 -5.86 12.17 -1.93
CA HIS A 150 -5.83 13.56 -2.40
C HIS A 150 -5.17 13.69 -3.78
N GLU A 151 -4.07 12.98 -4.00
CA GLU A 151 -3.31 13.00 -5.25
C GLU A 151 -3.93 12.11 -6.35
N GLY A 152 -5.12 11.53 -6.10
CA GLY A 152 -5.82 10.66 -7.06
C GLY A 152 -5.06 9.36 -7.38
N LEU A 153 -4.11 8.98 -6.52
CA LEU A 153 -3.30 7.79 -6.67
C LEU A 153 -4.07 6.56 -6.19
N SER A 154 -3.82 5.42 -6.82
CA SER A 154 -4.50 4.17 -6.44
C SER A 154 -3.92 3.62 -5.13
N LEU A 155 -4.80 3.38 -4.15
CA LEU A 155 -4.50 2.66 -2.91
C LEU A 155 -4.40 1.14 -3.18
N GLN A 156 -3.44 0.75 -4.03
CA GLN A 156 -3.32 -0.65 -4.45
C GLN A 156 -2.96 -1.59 -3.29
N ARG A 157 -2.20 -1.06 -2.31
CA ARG A 157 -1.76 -1.75 -1.09
C ARG A 157 -1.73 -0.74 0.05
N LEU A 158 -2.13 -1.15 1.26
CA LEU A 158 -2.03 -0.33 2.46
C LEU A 158 -0.74 -0.50 3.23
N ASP A 159 0.16 -1.36 2.75
CA ASP A 159 1.50 -1.51 3.31
C ASP A 159 2.17 -0.13 3.41
N PRO A 160 2.50 0.34 4.62
CA PRO A 160 3.04 1.69 4.82
C PRO A 160 4.31 1.94 4.01
N LEU A 161 5.16 0.92 3.87
CA LEU A 161 6.40 1.02 3.09
C LEU A 161 6.11 1.21 1.59
N TYR A 162 5.10 0.52 1.06
CA TYR A 162 4.63 0.71 -0.31
C TYR A 162 4.11 2.14 -0.53
N LEU A 163 3.25 2.64 0.35
CA LEU A 163 2.70 4.01 0.23
C LEU A 163 3.82 5.06 0.25
N VAL A 164 4.78 4.93 1.16
CA VAL A 164 5.94 5.82 1.23
C VAL A 164 6.77 5.78 -0.06
N LYS A 165 7.04 4.59 -0.60
CA LYS A 165 7.80 4.45 -1.86
C LYS A 165 7.06 5.03 -3.06
N GLN A 166 5.75 4.81 -3.14
CA GLN A 166 4.90 5.35 -4.20
C GLN A 166 4.95 6.89 -4.17
N LEU A 167 4.69 7.50 -3.01
CA LEU A 167 4.69 8.96 -2.86
C LEU A 167 6.05 9.61 -3.16
N VAL A 168 7.16 8.93 -2.91
CA VAL A 168 8.49 9.41 -3.33
C VAL A 168 8.69 9.28 -4.84
N THR A 169 8.22 8.19 -5.45
CA THR A 169 8.34 7.95 -6.89
C THR A 169 7.56 9.00 -7.67
N GLU A 170 6.39 9.39 -7.17
CA GLU A 170 5.54 10.44 -7.73
C GLU A 170 6.02 11.86 -7.37
N GLY A 171 7.10 12.00 -6.60
CA GLY A 171 7.70 13.30 -6.25
C GLY A 171 6.93 14.11 -5.20
N ILE A 172 5.92 13.53 -4.55
CA ILE A 172 5.09 14.16 -3.51
C ILE A 172 5.88 14.28 -2.20
N ILE A 173 6.67 13.25 -1.86
CA ILE A 173 7.51 13.23 -0.67
C ILE A 173 8.97 13.46 -1.06
N SER A 174 9.62 14.40 -0.38
CA SER A 174 11.04 14.72 -0.59
C SER A 174 11.97 13.64 -0.03
N ARG A 175 13.22 13.59 -0.50
CA ARG A 175 14.23 12.64 -0.01
C ARG A 175 14.49 12.74 1.51
N PRO A 176 14.54 13.94 2.15
CA PRO A 176 14.65 14.04 3.60
C PRO A 176 13.44 13.46 4.33
N GLN A 177 12.22 13.72 3.86
CA GLN A 177 11.01 13.16 4.45
C GLN A 177 10.96 11.63 4.30
N TYR A 178 11.39 11.10 3.15
CA TYR A 178 11.54 9.66 2.97
C TYR A 178 12.46 9.04 4.03
N GLN A 179 13.64 9.63 4.24
CA GLN A 179 14.60 9.13 5.22
C GLN A 179 14.01 9.16 6.64
N LEU A 180 13.36 10.26 7.01
CA LEU A 180 12.67 10.40 8.29
C LEU A 180 11.64 9.28 8.53
N LEU A 181 10.80 9.00 7.52
CA LEU A 181 9.78 7.95 7.59
C LEU A 181 10.39 6.55 7.67
N MET A 182 11.49 6.29 6.94
CA MET A 182 12.18 5.00 6.99
C MET A 182 12.86 4.76 8.33
N ASP A 183 13.47 5.79 8.92
CA ASP A 183 14.09 5.72 10.24
C ASP A 183 13.02 5.47 11.32
N ALA A 184 11.88 6.17 11.24
CA ALA A 184 10.74 5.97 12.12
C ALA A 184 10.10 4.58 11.99
N LEU A 185 9.95 4.05 10.77
CA LEU A 185 9.45 2.70 10.52
C LEU A 185 10.34 1.64 11.16
N SER A 186 11.67 1.76 10.97
CA SER A 186 12.65 0.87 11.61
C SER A 186 12.48 0.89 13.12
N LEU A 187 12.40 2.10 13.70
CA LEU A 187 12.24 2.29 15.13
C LEU A 187 10.94 1.68 15.67
N ARG A 188 9.81 1.95 15.00
CA ARG A 188 8.50 1.38 15.32
C ARG A 188 8.53 -0.14 15.33
N ASN A 189 9.20 -0.77 14.37
CA ASN A 189 9.26 -2.23 14.30
C ASN A 189 10.03 -2.82 15.49
N VAL A 190 11.17 -2.21 15.85
CA VAL A 190 11.94 -2.64 17.03
C VAL A 190 11.08 -2.54 18.30
N ILE A 191 10.39 -1.41 18.51
CA ILE A 191 9.51 -1.20 19.67
C ILE A 191 8.33 -2.18 19.67
N ALA A 192 7.63 -2.32 18.54
CA ALA A 192 6.44 -3.17 18.43
C ALA A 192 6.76 -4.65 18.68
N HIS A 193 7.95 -5.10 18.32
CA HIS A 193 8.44 -6.44 18.62
C HIS A 193 8.99 -6.60 20.05
N GLY A 194 8.96 -5.54 20.87
CA GLY A 194 9.34 -5.59 22.28
C GLY A 194 10.85 -5.54 22.52
N PHE A 195 11.64 -5.18 21.51
CA PHE A 195 13.08 -4.98 21.68
C PHE A 195 13.37 -3.65 22.37
N LYS A 196 14.41 -3.62 23.20
CA LYS A 196 14.89 -2.39 23.81
C LYS A 196 15.66 -1.56 22.79
N VAL A 197 15.30 -0.29 22.67
CA VAL A 197 16.02 0.67 21.85
C VAL A 197 17.02 1.43 22.74
N SER A 198 18.23 1.64 22.23
CA SER A 198 19.36 2.19 22.99
C SER A 198 19.03 3.56 23.61
N GLN A 199 18.42 4.48 22.85
CA GLN A 199 17.87 5.76 23.32
C GLN A 199 16.84 6.27 22.31
N ILE A 200 15.61 6.54 22.74
CA ILE A 200 14.62 7.34 21.97
C ILE A 200 14.44 8.63 22.74
N THR A 201 14.62 9.75 22.06
CA THR A 201 14.50 11.08 22.66
C THR A 201 13.17 11.71 22.28
N GLN A 202 12.70 12.66 23.10
CA GLN A 202 11.56 13.50 22.76
C GLN A 202 11.78 14.22 21.41
N GLU A 203 13.00 14.63 21.11
CA GLU A 203 13.37 15.29 19.85
C GLU A 203 13.16 14.37 18.64
N THR A 204 13.50 13.08 18.77
CA THR A 204 13.25 12.08 17.72
C THR A 204 11.75 11.96 17.41
N VAL A 205 10.92 11.91 18.45
CA VAL A 205 9.46 11.85 18.29
C VAL A 205 8.92 13.13 17.68
N ASN A 206 9.35 14.28 18.21
CA ASN A 206 8.93 15.59 17.71
C ASN A 206 9.30 15.76 16.23
N GLY A 207 10.48 15.33 15.80
CA GLY A 207 10.87 15.36 14.39
C GLY A 207 9.94 14.54 13.49
N LEU A 208 9.49 13.35 13.94
CA LEU A 208 8.49 12.57 13.23
C LEU A 208 7.13 13.29 13.17
N ILE A 209 6.70 13.89 14.29
CA ILE A 209 5.43 14.63 14.35
C ILE A 209 5.48 15.86 13.43
N ASP A 210 6.57 16.62 13.45
CA ASP A 210 6.77 17.78 12.55
C ASP A 210 6.73 17.33 11.07
N GLY A 211 7.36 16.20 10.75
CA GLY A 211 7.29 15.59 9.43
C GLY A 211 5.88 15.16 9.04
N ALA A 212 5.11 14.60 9.99
CA ALA A 212 3.72 14.21 9.78
C ALA A 212 2.82 15.43 9.52
N GLU A 213 3.00 16.52 10.27
CA GLU A 213 2.30 17.79 10.07
C GLU A 213 2.62 18.40 8.69
N GLN A 214 3.87 18.31 8.23
CA GLN A 214 4.25 18.74 6.88
C GLN A 214 3.57 17.93 5.79
N LEU A 215 3.44 16.61 5.96
CA LEU A 215 2.71 15.76 5.01
C LEU A 215 1.22 16.08 5.00
N LEU A 216 0.64 16.39 6.16
CA LEU A 216 -0.78 16.74 6.25
C LEU A 216 -1.10 18.04 5.50
N ARG A 217 -0.18 19.01 5.50
CA ARG A 217 -0.31 20.27 4.73
C ARG A 217 -0.36 20.09 3.21
N ILE A 218 0.06 18.93 2.69
CA ILE A 218 -0.07 18.62 1.25
C ILE A 218 -1.56 18.57 0.85
N ILE A 219 -2.42 18.11 1.76
CA ILE A 219 -3.85 17.94 1.53
C ILE A 219 -4.60 19.27 1.67
N ASP A 220 -4.01 20.28 2.31
CA ASP A 220 -4.65 21.57 2.56
C ASP A 220 -3.65 22.74 2.43
N PRO A 221 -3.37 23.22 1.21
CA PRO A 221 -2.40 24.30 0.99
C PRO A 221 -2.90 25.70 1.42
N ILE A 222 -4.12 25.84 1.92
CA ILE A 222 -4.77 27.14 2.19
C ILE A 222 -4.84 27.41 3.69
N ALA A 223 -3.71 27.76 4.30
CA ALA A 223 -3.68 28.38 5.63
C ALA A 223 -2.66 29.52 5.79
N GLU A 224 -2.02 29.98 4.71
CA GLU A 224 -1.09 31.13 4.71
C GLU A 224 -1.48 32.22 3.68
N ALA A 225 -2.79 32.46 3.52
CA ALA A 225 -3.28 33.63 2.82
C ALA A 225 -4.39 34.30 3.63
N ASP A 226 -4.03 34.83 4.81
CA ASP A 226 -4.65 36.00 5.44
C ASP A 226 -3.66 36.67 6.41
#